data_AF-A0A1Y6CN82-F1
#
_entry.id   AF-A0A1Y6CN82-F1
#
_cell.length_a   1.000
_cell.length_b   1.000
_cell.length_c   1.000
_cell.angle_alpha   90.00
_cell.angle_beta   90.00
_cell.angle_gamma   90.00
#
_symmetry.space_group_name_H-M   'P 1'
#
loop_
_entity.id
_entity.type
_entity.pdbx_description
1 polymer ?
#
loop_
_entity_poly.entity_id
_entity_poly.type
_entity_poly.pdbx_seq_one_letter_code
_entity_poly.pdbx_strand_id
1 'polypeptide(L)' 'MTGSMTMQEATLEEMLADPLVRLVMARDGVEEAELRGIVQRVARARAGRPRRDGAARSLADAAA' A
#
# COMPACT_ATOMS: atom_id res chain seq x y z
N MET A 1 -17.68 -1.29 24.27
CA MET A 1 -17.56 -0.79 22.88
C MET A 1 -16.35 -1.44 22.24
N THR A 2 -16.51 -2.64 21.69
CA THR A 2 -15.47 -3.29 20.88
C THR A 2 -15.58 -2.73 19.48
N GLY A 3 -14.76 -1.73 19.18
CA GLY A 3 -14.61 -1.22 17.81
C GLY A 3 -14.04 -2.35 16.95
N SER A 4 -14.86 -2.87 16.04
CA SER A 4 -14.42 -3.75 14.96
C SER A 4 -13.49 -2.95 14.07
N MET A 5 -12.17 -3.04 14.33
CA MET A 5 -11.16 -2.54 13.41
C MET A 5 -11.06 -3.57 12.29
N THR A 6 -12.02 -3.52 11.37
CA THR A 6 -11.82 -4.14 10.06
C THR A 6 -10.55 -3.51 9.50
N MET A 7 -9.47 -4.30 9.38
CA MET A 7 -8.24 -3.92 8.67
C MET A 7 -8.57 -3.77 7.18
N GLN A 8 -9.37 -2.77 6.83
CA GLN A 8 -9.40 -2.25 5.48
C GLN A 8 -8.04 -1.60 5.23
N GLU A 9 -7.47 -1.85 4.07
CA GLU A 9 -6.28 -1.12 3.62
C GLU A 9 -6.66 0.35 3.54
N ALA A 10 -6.33 1.12 4.58
CA ALA A 10 -6.54 2.55 4.60
C ALA A 10 -5.73 3.19 3.48
N THR A 11 -6.34 4.14 2.79
CA THR A 11 -5.63 4.97 1.82
C THR A 11 -4.53 5.78 2.50
N LEU A 12 -3.53 6.21 1.73
CA LEU A 12 -2.45 7.05 2.26
C LEU A 12 -3.02 8.32 2.92
N GLU A 13 -4.01 8.96 2.29
CA GLU A 13 -4.71 10.11 2.82
C GLU A 13 -5.37 9.84 4.18
N GLU A 14 -6.04 8.70 4.34
CA GLU A 14 -6.66 8.32 5.61
C GLU A 14 -5.61 8.07 6.69
N MET A 15 -4.49 7.42 6.35
CA MET A 15 -3.36 7.22 7.28
C MET A 15 -2.74 8.55 7.71
N LEU A 16 -2.56 9.50 6.79
CA LEU A 16 -1.99 10.81 7.09
C LEU A 16 -2.95 11.72 7.89
N ALA A 17 -4.26 11.47 7.77
CA ALA A 17 -5.26 12.14 8.58
C ALA A 17 -5.30 11.63 10.04
N ASP A 18 -4.71 10.46 10.32
CA ASP A 18 -4.67 9.88 11.66
C ASP A 18 -3.67 10.64 12.58
N PRO A 19 -4.13 11.19 13.73
CA PRO A 19 -3.28 11.88 14.68
C PRO A 19 -2.12 11.02 15.23
N LEU A 20 -2.33 9.72 15.42
CA LEU A 20 -1.31 8.81 15.92
C LEU A 20 -0.19 8.64 14.90
N VAL A 21 -0.55 8.53 13.61
CA VAL A 21 0.42 8.44 12.50
C VAL A 21 1.25 9.72 12.43
N ARG A 22 0.60 10.89 12.51
CA ARG A 22 1.31 12.19 12.52
C ARG A 22 2.26 12.34 13.70
N LEU A 23 1.89 11.85 14.88
CA LEU A 23 2.75 11.87 16.06
C LEU A 23 3.98 10.97 15.88
N VAL A 24 3.81 9.78 15.31
CA VAL A 24 4.92 8.86 15.02
C VAL A 24 5.85 9.47 13.96
N MET A 25 5.30 10.03 12.88
CA MET A 25 6.07 10.73 11.86
C MET A 25 6.91 11.87 12.45
N ALA A 26 6.31 12.71 13.30
CA ALA A 26 7.01 13.82 13.94
C ALA A 26 8.14 13.35 14.86
N ARG A 27 7.92 12.24 15.59
CA ARG A 27 8.95 11.62 16.44
C ARG A 27 10.13 11.10 15.61
N ASP A 28 9.83 10.50 14.46
CA ASP A 28 10.83 9.86 13.61
C ASP A 28 11.44 10.83 12.58
N GLY A 29 11.00 12.11 12.57
CA GLY A 29 11.48 13.13 11.65
C GLY A 29 11.04 12.92 10.20
N VAL A 30 9.93 12.20 9.99
CA VAL A 30 9.40 11.88 8.66
C VAL A 30 8.45 12.98 8.20
N GLU A 31 8.78 13.61 7.07
CA GLU A 31 7.93 14.61 6.44
C GLU A 31 6.86 13.97 5.55
N GLU A 32 5.65 14.54 5.54
CA GLU A 32 4.55 14.04 4.70
C GLU A 32 4.91 14.03 3.21
N ALA A 33 5.61 15.07 2.76
CA ALA A 33 6.05 15.19 1.37
C ALA A 33 7.00 14.05 0.96
N GLU A 34 7.89 13.62 1.88
CA GLU A 34 8.80 12.50 1.65
C GLU A 34 8.03 11.20 1.50
N LEU A 35 7.09 10.93 2.41
CA LEU A 35 6.28 9.72 2.38
C LEU A 35 5.44 9.64 1.11
N ARG A 36 4.79 10.74 0.70
CA ARG A 36 4.06 10.85 -0.57
C ARG A 36 4.98 10.56 -1.77
N GLY A 37 6.19 11.11 -1.76
CA GLY A 37 7.19 10.85 -2.80
C GLY A 37 7.59 9.38 -2.90
N ILE A 38 7.76 8.70 -1.75
CA ILE A 38 8.05 7.25 -1.71
C ILE A 38 6.89 6.46 -2.31
N VAL A 39 5.66 6.71 -1.85
CA VAL A 39 4.48 5.97 -2.33
C VAL A 39 4.28 6.14 -3.84
N GLN A 40 4.43 7.36 -4.36
CA GLN A 40 4.34 7.62 -5.80
C GLN A 40 5.43 6.90 -6.61
N ARG A 41 6.66 6.78 -6.08
CA ARG A 41 7.74 6.05 -6.74
C ARG A 41 7.43 4.55 -6.78
N VAL A 42 6.94 3.99 -5.68
CA VAL A 42 6.54 2.57 -5.62
C VAL A 42 5.36 2.30 -6.55
N ALA A 43 4.35 3.17 -6.59
CA ALA A 43 3.20 3.05 -7.49
C ALA A 43 3.64 3.04 -8.96
N ARG A 44 4.53 3.98 -9.35
CA ARG A 44 5.12 4.02 -10.70
C ARG A 44 5.93 2.76 -11.03
N ALA A 45 6.75 2.27 -10.09
CA ALA A 45 7.53 1.06 -10.28
C ALA A 45 6.65 -0.20 -10.46
N ARG A 46 5.50 -0.25 -9.78
CA ARG A 46 4.51 -1.33 -9.94
C ARG A 46 3.75 -1.24 -11.26
N ALA A 47 3.38 -0.03 -11.70
CA ALA A 47 2.68 0.18 -12.97
C ALA A 47 3.53 -0.23 -14.19
N GLY A 48 4.86 -0.11 -14.10
CA GLY A 48 5.79 -0.50 -15.17
C GLY A 48 6.14 -1.98 -15.24
N ARG A 49 5.74 -2.80 -14.26
CA ARG A 49 5.90 -4.26 -14.35
C ARG A 49 4.62 -4.86 -14.96
N PRO A 50 4.70 -5.58 -16.09
CA PRO A 50 3.58 -6.42 -16.51
C PRO A 50 3.30 -7.39 -15.36
N ARG A 51 2.05 -7.43 -14.88
CA ARG A 51 1.58 -8.46 -13.95
C ARG A 51 2.00 -9.81 -14.53
N ARG A 52 3.00 -10.46 -13.92
CA ARG A 52 3.28 -11.89 -14.13
C ARG A 52 2.28 -12.78 -13.40
N ASP A 53 1.10 -12.22 -13.09
CA ASP A 53 0.06 -12.85 -12.32
C ASP A 53 -1.11 -13.15 -13.26
N GLY A 54 -0.99 -14.23 -14.05
CA GLY A 54 -2.08 -14.70 -14.90
C GLY A 54 -1.73 -15.88 -15.81
N ALA A 55 -0.56 -15.87 -16.47
CA ALA A 55 -0.26 -16.88 -17.49
C ALA A 55 0.17 -18.25 -16.92
N ALA A 56 0.77 -18.28 -15.72
CA ALA A 56 1.32 -19.51 -15.15
C ALA A 56 0.26 -20.51 -14.63
N ARG A 57 -1.00 -20.10 -14.47
CA ARG A 57 -2.10 -21.01 -14.07
C ARG A 57 -2.76 -21.73 -15.24
N SER A 58 -2.70 -21.18 -16.46
CA SER A 58 -3.37 -21.76 -17.63
C SER A 58 -2.70 -23.00 -18.22
N LEU A 59 -1.40 -23.22 -17.95
CA LEU A 59 -0.68 -24.41 -18.40
C LEU A 59 -0.88 -25.62 -17.47
N ALA A 60 -1.41 -25.42 -16.26
CA ALA A 60 -1.76 -26.50 -15.34
C ALA A 60 -3.16 -27.08 -15.63
N ASP A 61 -4.11 -26.25 -16.08
CA ASP A 61 -5.45 -26.72 -16.48
C ASP A 61 -5.48 -27.37 -17.87
N ALA A 62 -4.45 -27.16 -18.69
CA ALA A 62 -4.32 -27.79 -20.02
C ALA A 62 -3.69 -29.20 -19.99
N ALA A 63 -3.35 -29.71 -18.80
CA ALA A 63 -2.76 -31.04 -18.60
C ALA A 63 -3.72 -32.04 -17.91
N ALA A 64 -5.02 -31.73 -17.86
CA ALA A 64 -6.09 -32.62 -17.42
C ALA A 64 -6.74 -33.36 -18.60
#